data_AF-A0AAW6BVM4-F1
#
_entry.id   AF-A0AAW6BVM4-F1
#
_cell.length_a   1.000
_cell.length_b   1.000
_cell.length_c   1.000
_cell.angle_alpha   90.00
_cell.angle_beta   90.00
_cell.angle_gamma   90.00
#
_symmetry.space_group_name_H-M   'P 1'
#
loop_
_entity.id
_entity.type
_entity.pdbx_description
1 polymer ?
#
loop_
_entity_poly.entity_id
_entity_poly.type
_entity_poly.pdbx_seq_one_letter_code
_entity_poly.pdbx_strand_id
1 'polypeptide(L)' 'MEREHCAAWPQELKEAEQRRYRAVCRVKMLEAQLDRIGPEEFDQLMEQIEAAQAEVYEAGGDVLRLKWKFYS' A
#
# COMPACT_ATOMS: atom_id res chain seq x y z
N MET A 1 -2.38 2.96 19.34
CA MET A 1 -1.19 2.20 19.75
C MET A 1 -0.13 2.08 18.63
N GLU A 2 -0.46 2.11 17.33
CA GLU A 2 0.57 2.07 16.26
C GLU A 2 1.26 3.41 15.93
N ARG A 3 0.65 4.56 16.24
CA ARG A 3 1.20 5.88 15.87
C ARG A 3 2.42 6.30 16.71
N GLU A 4 2.52 5.82 17.95
CA GLU A 4 3.56 6.25 18.91
C GLU A 4 4.92 5.57 18.67
N HIS A 5 4.98 4.47 17.91
CA HIS A 5 6.23 3.77 17.58
C HIS A 5 6.97 4.37 16.37
N CYS A 6 6.35 5.26 15.61
CA CYS A 6 6.93 5.78 14.36
C CYS A 6 8.13 6.72 14.59
N ALA A 7 8.29 7.30 15.78
CA ALA A 7 9.41 8.20 16.08
C ALA A 7 10.76 7.45 16.15
N ALA A 8 10.78 6.23 16.69
CA ALA A 8 11.99 5.44 16.96
C ALA A 8 12.40 4.48 15.82
N TRP A 9 11.61 4.40 14.74
CA TRP A 9 11.95 3.52 13.63
C TRP A 9 13.15 4.03 12.83
N PRO A 10 14.00 3.13 12.30
CA PRO A 10 14.97 3.48 11.28
C PRO A 10 14.30 4.19 10.10
N GLN A 11 14.96 5.21 9.54
CA GLN A 11 14.41 6.03 8.46
C GLN A 11 13.96 5.18 7.26
N GLU A 12 14.75 4.17 6.87
CA GLU A 12 14.40 3.21 5.81
C GLU A 12 13.05 2.53 6.05
N LEU A 13 12.77 2.14 7.30
CA LEU A 13 11.51 1.47 7.67
C LEU A 13 10.33 2.44 7.62
N LYS A 14 10.52 3.70 8.06
CA LYS A 14 9.48 4.74 7.95
C LYS A 14 9.12 4.99 6.50
N GLU A 15 10.11 5.08 5.62
CA GLU A 15 9.89 5.30 4.19
C GLU A 15 9.18 4.12 3.53
N ALA A 16 9.56 2.89 3.86
CA ALA A 16 8.88 1.70 3.36
C ALA A 16 7.42 1.63 3.82
N GLU A 17 7.13 1.93 5.09
CA GLU A 17 5.76 2.00 5.60
C GLU A 17 4.96 3.14 4.95
N GLN A 18 5.59 4.29 4.68
CA GLN A 18 4.94 5.36 3.92
C GLN A 18 4.62 4.94 2.47
N ARG A 19 5.53 4.23 1.79
CA ARG A 19 5.25 3.69 0.44
C ARG A 19 4.08 2.71 0.48
N ARG A 20 4.08 1.77 1.43
CA ARG A 20 2.97 0.83 1.65
C ARG A 20 1.66 1.57 1.91
N TYR A 21 1.68 2.58 2.78
CA TYR A 21 0.49 3.38 3.06
C TYR A 21 -0.06 4.09 1.82
N ARG A 22 0.80 4.70 1.00
CA ARG A 22 0.39 5.33 -0.26
C ARG A 22 -0.22 4.33 -1.24
N ALA A 23 0.37 3.14 -1.38
CA ALA A 23 -0.19 2.07 -2.21
C ALA A 23 -1.57 1.63 -1.73
N VAL A 24 -1.77 1.47 -0.41
CA VAL A 24 -3.08 1.14 0.18
C VAL A 24 -4.09 2.25 -0.09
N CYS A 25 -3.70 3.52 0.04
CA CYS A 25 -4.57 4.64 -0.30
C CYS A 25 -4.97 4.62 -1.78
N ARG A 26 -4.05 4.29 -2.68
CA ARG A 26 -4.33 4.18 -4.12
C ARG A 26 -5.38 3.11 -4.40
N VAL A 27 -5.25 1.91 -3.83
CA VAL A 27 -6.24 0.84 -3.94
C VAL A 27 -7.63 1.33 -3.50
N LYS A 28 -7.72 1.92 -2.30
CA LYS A 28 -9.01 2.43 -1.78
C LYS A 28 -9.64 3.50 -2.68
N MET A 29 -8.83 4.37 -3.27
CA MET A 29 -9.32 5.41 -4.18
C MET A 29 -9.81 4.84 -5.51
N LEU A 30 -9.22 3.74 -5.99
CA LEU A 30 -9.68 3.02 -7.18
C LEU A 30 -10.95 2.21 -6.87
N GLU A 31 -10.98 1.48 -5.75
CA GLU A 31 -12.16 0.74 -5.31
C GLU A 31 -13.37 1.66 -5.10
N ALA A 32 -13.17 2.87 -4.57
CA ALA A 32 -14.24 3.86 -4.40
C ALA A 32 -14.82 4.39 -5.72
N GLN A 33 -14.17 4.14 -6.87
CA GLN A 33 -14.69 4.50 -8.19
C GLN A 33 -15.67 3.45 -8.74
N LEU A 34 -15.69 2.22 -8.20
CA LEU A 34 -16.58 1.15 -8.66
C LEU A 34 -18.05 1.56 -8.68
N ASP A 35 -18.48 2.37 -7.72
CA ASP A 35 -19.87 2.87 -7.62
C ASP A 35 -20.22 3.95 -8.65
N ARG A 36 -19.24 4.45 -9.42
CA ARG A 36 -19.37 5.64 -10.27
C ARG A 36 -19.08 5.41 -11.75
N ILE A 37 -18.59 4.23 -12.11
CA ILE A 37 -18.16 3.91 -13.48
C ILE A 37 -19.25 3.16 -14.25
N GLY A 38 -19.20 3.28 -15.58
CA GLY A 38 -20.01 2.47 -16.48
C GLY A 38 -19.41 1.08 -16.75
N PRO A 39 -20.18 0.14 -17.34
CA PRO A 39 -19.67 -1.19 -17.70
C PRO A 39 -18.45 -1.17 -18.63
N GLU A 40 -18.34 -0.14 -19.48
CA GLU A 40 -17.25 0.02 -20.45
C GLU A 40 -15.89 0.31 -19.78
N GLU A 41 -15.91 0.90 -18.58
CA GLU A 41 -14.70 1.30 -17.84
C GLU A 41 -14.33 0.26 -16.77
N PHE A 42 -15.19 -0.74 -16.54
CA PHE A 42 -15.05 -1.71 -15.46
C PHE A 42 -13.78 -2.53 -15.56
N ASP A 43 -13.52 -3.14 -16.71
CA ASP A 43 -12.35 -3.99 -16.90
C ASP A 43 -11.05 -3.18 -16.70
N GLN A 44 -11.00 -1.95 -17.22
CA GLN A 44 -9.86 -1.06 -17.05
C GLN A 44 -9.66 -0.64 -15.58
N LEU A 45 -10.73 -0.41 -14.82
CA LEU A 45 -10.63 -0.10 -13.41
C LEU A 45 -10.16 -1.33 -12.61
N MET A 46 -10.65 -2.52 -12.95
CA MET A 46 -10.23 -3.78 -12.32
C MET A 46 -8.74 -4.04 -12.52
N GLU A 47 -8.22 -3.88 -13.74
CA GLU A 47 -6.78 -3.99 -14.02
C GLU A 47 -5.95 -3.00 -13.18
N GLN A 48 -6.43 -1.77 -13.02
CA GLN A 48 -5.76 -0.78 -12.17
C GLN A 48 -5.79 -1.14 -10.69
N ILE A 49 -6.89 -1.71 -10.19
CA ILE A 49 -7.00 -2.19 -8.81
C ILE A 49 -6.03 -3.35 -8.59
N GLU A 50 -5.98 -4.33 -9.49
CA GLU A 50 -5.06 -5.47 -9.39
C GLU A 50 -3.59 -5.02 -9.39
N ALA A 51 -3.22 -4.11 -10.28
CA ALA A 51 -1.88 -3.53 -10.30
C ALA A 51 -1.55 -2.79 -8.99
N ALA A 52 -2.49 -1.98 -8.46
CA ALA A 52 -2.30 -1.28 -7.20
C ALA A 52 -2.24 -2.24 -6.00
N GLN A 53 -2.96 -3.37 -6.03
CA GLN A 53 -2.88 -4.42 -5.01
C GLN A 53 -1.52 -5.13 -5.04
N ALA A 54 -0.95 -5.36 -6.23
CA ALA A 54 0.42 -5.87 -6.37
C ALA A 54 1.44 -4.90 -5.75
N GLU A 55 1.31 -3.59 -5.99
CA GLU A 55 2.16 -2.56 -5.36
C GLU A 55 2.07 -2.62 -3.81
N VAL A 56 0.88 -2.84 -3.25
CA VAL A 56 0.71 -3.02 -1.79
C VAL A 56 1.42 -4.26 -1.28
N TYR A 57 1.32 -5.37 -2.00
CA TYR A 57 1.96 -6.64 -1.64
C TYR A 57 3.49 -6.50 -1.61
N GLU A 58 4.07 -5.94 -2.67
CA GLU A 58 5.52 -5.70 -2.77
C GLU A 58 6.02 -4.76 -1.66
N ALA A 59 5.33 -3.62 -1.45
CA ALA A 59 5.67 -2.69 -0.39
C ALA A 59 5.52 -3.33 1.01
N GLY A 60 4.55 -4.22 1.19
CA GLY A 60 4.39 -5.03 2.41
C GLY A 60 5.59 -5.96 2.64
N GLY A 61 6.06 -6.63 1.60
CA GLY A 61 7.27 -7.46 1.65
C GLY A 61 8.52 -6.66 2.05
N ASP A 62 8.69 -5.46 1.52
CA ASP A 62 9.78 -4.57 1.89
C ASP A 62 9.76 -4.18 3.37
N VAL A 63 8.58 -3.83 3.88
CA VAL A 63 8.38 -3.53 5.30
C VAL A 63 8.75 -4.72 6.18
N LEU A 64 8.28 -5.92 5.83
CA LEU A 64 8.60 -7.14 6.59
C LEU A 64 10.09 -7.43 6.58
N ARG A 65 10.74 -7.33 5.42
CA ARG A 65 12.19 -7.51 5.27
C ARG A 65 12.97 -6.53 6.13
N LEU A 66 12.57 -5.26 6.16
CA LEU A 66 13.24 -4.24 6.98
C LEU A 66 12.99 -4.44 8.47
N LYS A 67 11.77 -4.82 8.87
CA LYS A 67 11.49 -5.19 10.27
C LYS A 67 12.38 -6.34 10.71
N TRP A 68 12.53 -7.36 9.87
CA TRP A 68 13.46 -8.46 10.15
C TRP A 68 14.90 -7.95 10.28
N LYS A 69 15.39 -7.12 9.34
CA LYS A 69 16.75 -6.56 9.38
C LYS A 69 17.07 -5.79 10.67
N PHE A 70 16.12 -5.02 11.20
CA PHE A 70 16.36 -4.12 12.33
C PHE A 70 15.99 -4.70 13.70
N TYR A 71 15.14 -5.72 13.75
CA TYR A 71 14.57 -6.25 14.99
C TYR A 71 14.72 -7.77 15.16
N SER A 72 15.56 -8.43 14.34
CA SER A 72 16.02 -9.82 14.56
C SER A 72 17.46 -9.81 15.07
#